data_AF-A0A6V7JIZ9-F1
#
_entry.id   AF-A0A6V7JIZ9-F1
#
_cell.length_a   1.000
_cell.length_b   1.000
_cell.length_c   1.000
_cell.angle_alpha   90.00
_cell.angle_beta   90.00
_cell.angle_gamma   90.00
#
_symmetry.space_group_name_H-M   'P 1'
#
loop_
_entity.id
_entity.type
_entity.pdbx_description
1 polymer ?
#
loop_
_entity_poly.entity_id
_entity_poly.type
_entity_poly.pdbx_seq_one_letter_code
_entity_poly.pdbx_strand_id
1 'polypeptide(L)' 'GLLISCNQMSAEYLFMTDKLYDVKYDTGDKVIQCGRHNDIFKLWLQWRAK' A
#
# COMPACT_ATOMS: atom_id res chain seq x y z
N GLY A 1 0.06 0.89 13.64
CA GLY A 1 -0.64 2.17 13.36
C GLY A 1 -2.11 1.91 13.16
N LEU A 2 -2.98 2.90 13.39
CA LEU A 2 -4.44 2.68 13.45
C LEU A 2 -5.01 1.99 12.19
N LEU A 3 -4.57 2.40 11.00
CA LEU A 3 -5.05 1.84 9.74
C LEU A 3 -4.67 0.36 9.54
N ILE A 4 -3.43 -0.01 9.88
CA ILE A 4 -3.00 -1.43 9.78
C ILE A 4 -3.78 -2.28 10.79
N SER A 5 -3.91 -1.85 12.06
CA SER A 5 -4.64 -2.64 13.06
C SER A 5 -6.13 -2.80 12.74
N CYS A 6 -6.72 -1.83 12.04
CA CYS A 6 -8.14 -1.84 11.69
C CYS A 6 -8.43 -2.71 10.46
N ASN A 7 -7.57 -2.66 9.44
CA ASN A 7 -7.88 -3.21 8.12
C ASN A 7 -7.13 -4.49 7.79
N GLN A 8 -6.09 -4.85 8.57
CA GLN A 8 -5.25 -5.99 8.25
C GLN A 8 -6.03 -7.30 8.20
N MET A 9 -5.80 -8.06 7.15
CA MET A 9 -6.24 -9.45 7.01
C MET A 9 -5.07 -10.42 6.86
N SER A 10 -3.86 -9.91 6.57
CA SER A 10 -2.63 -10.72 6.42
C SER A 10 -2.78 -11.87 5.42
N ALA A 11 -3.41 -11.60 4.27
CA ALA A 11 -3.59 -12.56 3.19
C ALA A 11 -2.23 -13.01 2.62
N GLU A 12 -1.88 -14.27 2.84
CA GLU A 12 -0.57 -14.84 2.46
C GLU A 12 -0.27 -14.69 0.97
N TYR A 13 -1.27 -14.85 0.11
CA TYR A 13 -1.13 -14.75 -1.34
C TYR A 13 -0.89 -13.31 -1.86
N LEU A 14 -1.02 -12.27 -1.02
CA LEU A 14 -0.75 -10.87 -1.37
C LEU A 14 0.43 -10.29 -0.57
N PHE A 15 0.47 -10.59 0.73
CA PHE A 15 1.40 -10.01 1.70
C PHE A 15 2.39 -11.04 2.24
N MET A 16 3.03 -11.80 1.35
CA MET A 16 4.13 -12.71 1.68
C MET A 16 5.23 -11.98 2.46
N THR A 17 5.74 -12.59 3.53
CA THR A 17 6.73 -11.95 4.44
C THR A 17 8.18 -12.27 4.10
N ASP A 18 8.41 -13.21 3.18
CA ASP A 18 9.72 -13.71 2.74
C ASP A 18 10.24 -13.04 1.45
N LYS A 19 9.70 -11.85 1.12
CA LYS A 19 10.11 -11.10 -0.07
C LYS A 19 11.55 -10.59 0.06
N LEU A 20 12.24 -10.46 -1.08
CA LEU A 20 13.62 -9.94 -1.18
C LEU A 20 13.74 -8.42 -0.93
N TYR A 21 12.73 -7.80 -0.34
CA TYR A 21 12.68 -6.37 -0.02
C TYR A 21 11.93 -6.14 1.29
N ASP A 22 12.07 -4.95 1.87
CA ASP A 22 11.39 -4.60 3.11
C ASP A 22 9.87 -4.51 2.91
N VAL A 23 9.13 -5.47 3.47
CA VAL A 23 7.67 -5.57 3.33
C VAL A 23 6.91 -4.38 3.94
N LYS A 24 7.57 -3.48 4.69
CA LYS A 24 6.92 -2.26 5.20
C LYS A 24 6.40 -1.33 4.09
N TYR A 25 6.95 -1.46 2.87
CA TYR A 25 6.51 -0.71 1.69
C TYR A 25 5.20 -1.27 1.09
N ASP A 26 4.79 -2.48 1.46
CA ASP A 26 3.49 -3.01 1.09
C ASP A 26 2.40 -2.31 1.92
N THR A 27 1.61 -1.45 1.28
CA THR A 27 0.58 -0.66 1.96
C THR A 27 -0.82 -1.26 1.88
N GLY A 28 -0.99 -2.39 1.19
CA GLY A 28 -2.32 -2.94 0.88
C GLY A 28 -3.12 -3.32 2.13
N ASP A 29 -2.48 -3.93 3.13
CA ASP A 29 -3.16 -4.39 4.35
C ASP A 29 -3.57 -3.22 5.29
N LYS A 30 -3.23 -1.98 4.92
CA LYS A 30 -3.65 -0.77 5.63
C LYS A 30 -4.99 -0.23 5.12
N VAL A 31 -5.52 -0.75 4.03
CA VAL A 31 -6.72 -0.23 3.36
C VAL A 31 -7.77 -1.31 3.17
N ILE A 32 -9.02 -0.89 3.02
CA ILE A 32 -10.16 -1.80 2.82
C ILE A 32 -10.14 -2.43 1.41
N GLN A 33 -9.52 -1.75 0.43
CA GLN A 33 -9.49 -2.19 -0.96
C GLN A 33 -8.36 -3.21 -1.21
N CYS A 34 -8.63 -4.24 -2.01
CA CYS A 34 -7.59 -5.14 -2.52
C CYS A 34 -6.82 -4.49 -3.68
N GLY A 35 -7.45 -4.35 -4.85
CA GLY A 35 -6.89 -3.61 -5.98
C GLY A 35 -7.09 -2.11 -5.82
N ARG A 36 -6.04 -1.32 -6.04
CA ARG A 36 -6.11 0.15 -5.93
C ARG A 36 -5.37 0.82 -7.09
N HIS A 37 -6.04 1.78 -7.73
CA HIS A 37 -5.45 2.57 -8.81
C HIS A 37 -4.37 3.53 -8.28
N ASN A 38 -3.33 3.80 -9.08
CA ASN A 38 -2.26 4.72 -8.70
C ASN A 38 -2.65 6.18 -8.99
N ASP A 39 -3.45 6.75 -8.11
CA ASP A 39 -3.88 8.15 -8.21
C ASP A 39 -2.83 9.18 -7.77
N ILE A 40 -1.74 8.76 -7.10
CA ILE A 40 -0.78 9.72 -6.53
C ILE A 40 0.13 10.33 -7.59
N PHE A 41 0.42 9.62 -8.69
CA PHE A 41 1.38 10.10 -9.68
C PHE A 41 0.90 11.35 -10.44
N LYS A 42 -0.38 11.40 -10.83
CA LYS A 42 -0.98 12.59 -11.47
C LYS A 42 -0.88 13.82 -10.57
N LEU A 43 -1.12 13.67 -9.25
CA LEU A 43 -1.00 14.74 -8.28
C LEU A 43 0.46 15.16 -8.06
N TRP A 44 1.37 14.19 -7.93
CA TRP A 44 2.79 14.45 -7.75
C TRP A 44 3.39 15.21 -8.92
N LEU A 45 3.08 14.83 -10.17
CA LEU A 45 3.53 15.55 -11.36
C LEU A 45 3.01 17.00 -11.37
N GLN A 46 1.73 17.22 -11.07
CA GLN A 46 1.16 18.56 -10.98
C GLN A 46 1.85 19.41 -9.89
N TRP A 47 2.23 18.80 -8.77
CA TRP A 47 2.96 19.48 -7.70
C TRP A 47 4.38 19.83 -8.13
N ARG A 48 5.10 18.91 -8.77
CA ARG A 48 6.50 19.10 -9.21
C ARG A 48 6.66 20.01 -10.43
N ALA A 49 5.58 20.23 -11.18
CA ALA A 49 5.57 21.12 -12.34
C ALA A 49 5.51 22.62 -11.99
N LYS A 50 5.35 22.95 -10.70
CA LYS A 50 5.55 24.29 -10.13
C LYS A 50 6.92 24.37 -9.48
#